data_AF-Q1IAK5-F1
#
_entry.id   AF-Q1IAK5-F1
#
_cell.length_a   1.000
_cell.length_b   1.000
_cell.length_c   1.000
_cell.angle_alpha   90.00
_cell.angle_beta   90.00
_cell.angle_gamma   90.00
#
_symmetry.space_group_name_H-M   'P 1'
#
loop_
_entity.id
_entity.type
_entity.pdbx_description
1 polymer ?
#
loop_
_entity_poly.entity_id
_entity_poly.type
_entity_poly.pdbx_seq_one_letter_code
_entity_poly.pdbx_strand_id
1 'polypeptide(L)'
;MTVRCDSFALLASFLKAGQIARATTFGLQDFSADALVTTGFDLIGERDDFHFWERAFWVEHGQRRIQLGYKRYFQASQDLGDGFDFPPGVRLTSVIRRCLARRPLKIYFWDDWREGALIVDEDFVIRFNLKCLRAAYQVRTLECDRPSFGVTGRISTNGVRATMQPCDLVALPVPRQAPAAYRHLRRALLRRSP
;
A
#
# COMPACT_ATOMS: atom_id res chain seq x y z
N MET A 1 12.63 -15.52 6.71
CA MET A 1 13.86 -14.81 6.30
C MET A 1 13.82 -13.38 6.84
N THR A 2 14.96 -12.83 7.27
CA THR A 2 15.06 -11.43 7.73
C THR A 2 15.53 -10.55 6.59
N VAL A 3 14.75 -9.54 6.24
CA VAL A 3 15.20 -8.51 5.30
C VAL A 3 15.83 -7.39 6.13
N ARG A 4 17.12 -7.10 5.91
CA ARG A 4 17.80 -5.96 6.54
C ARG A 4 17.39 -4.65 5.86
N CYS A 5 16.10 -4.33 5.86
CA CYS A 5 15.60 -3.06 5.39
C CYS A 5 14.59 -2.48 6.39
N ASP A 6 14.67 -1.17 6.59
CA ASP A 6 13.64 -0.42 7.31
C ASP A 6 12.39 -0.33 6.43
N SER A 7 11.23 -0.60 7.03
CA SER A 7 9.95 -0.54 6.35
C SER A 7 9.69 0.82 5.69
N PHE A 8 9.96 1.96 6.35
CA PHE A 8 9.74 3.27 5.70
C PHE A 8 10.68 3.49 4.52
N ALA A 9 11.93 3.02 4.59
CA ALA A 9 12.85 3.05 3.45
C ALA A 9 12.32 2.20 2.28
N LEU A 10 11.77 1.01 2.56
CA LEU A 10 11.15 0.16 1.55
C LEU A 10 9.93 0.85 0.92
N LEU A 11 9.01 1.40 1.72
CA LEU A 11 7.86 2.14 1.22
C LEU A 11 8.30 3.33 0.36
N ALA A 12 9.27 4.13 0.82
CA ALA A 12 9.75 5.29 0.09
C ALA A 12 10.38 4.90 -1.25
N SER A 13 11.15 3.81 -1.29
CA SER A 13 11.72 3.26 -2.52
C SER A 13 10.62 2.81 -3.48
N PHE A 14 9.65 2.03 -3.00
CA PHE A 14 8.54 1.56 -3.82
C PHE A 14 7.69 2.72 -4.36
N LEU A 15 7.31 3.66 -3.50
CA LEU A 15 6.56 4.86 -3.89
C LEU A 15 7.33 5.69 -4.92
N LYS A 16 8.67 5.70 -4.90
CA LYS A 16 9.47 6.42 -5.89
C LYS A 16 9.47 5.73 -7.27
N ALA A 17 9.53 4.40 -7.30
CA ALA A 17 9.81 3.64 -8.53
C ALA A 17 8.61 2.86 -9.10
N GLY A 18 7.53 2.67 -8.33
CA GLY A 18 6.40 1.81 -8.71
C GLY A 18 6.73 0.31 -8.74
N GLN A 19 7.93 -0.06 -8.29
CA GLN A 19 8.41 -1.44 -8.16
C GLN A 19 9.62 -1.53 -7.24
N ILE A 20 9.87 -2.73 -6.73
CA ILE A 20 11.12 -3.08 -6.09
C ILE A 20 12.16 -3.40 -7.16
N ALA A 21 13.20 -2.56 -7.21
CA ALA A 21 14.25 -2.66 -8.23
C ALA A 21 15.20 -3.86 -8.03
N ARG A 22 15.33 -4.39 -6.80
CA ARG A 22 16.32 -5.43 -6.47
C ARG A 22 15.64 -6.63 -5.82
N ALA A 23 15.56 -7.73 -6.55
CA ALA A 23 15.05 -9.01 -6.03
C ALA A 23 15.82 -9.49 -4.79
N THR A 24 17.12 -9.16 -4.73
CA THR A 24 18.00 -9.46 -3.60
C THR A 24 17.54 -8.83 -2.28
N THR A 25 16.70 -7.78 -2.31
CA THR A 25 16.03 -7.25 -1.10
C THR A 25 15.24 -8.35 -0.38
N PHE A 26 14.66 -9.29 -1.13
CA PHE A 26 13.90 -10.42 -0.60
C PHE A 26 14.68 -11.75 -0.66
N GLY A 27 16.00 -11.70 -0.84
CA GLY A 27 16.84 -12.89 -0.95
C GLY A 27 16.59 -13.68 -2.23
N LEU A 28 15.99 -13.05 -3.23
CA LEU A 28 15.74 -13.61 -4.55
C LEU A 28 16.88 -13.24 -5.50
N GLN A 29 17.19 -14.11 -6.46
CA GLN A 29 18.09 -13.80 -7.56
C GLN A 29 17.41 -12.87 -8.57
N ASP A 30 16.18 -13.18 -8.94
CA ASP A 30 15.30 -12.41 -9.82
C ASP A 30 13.84 -12.63 -9.41
N PHE A 31 12.90 -12.07 -10.17
CA PHE A 31 11.46 -12.20 -9.93
C PHE A 31 10.79 -13.25 -10.83
N SER A 32 11.56 -14.20 -11.39
CA SER A 32 10.98 -15.30 -12.17
C SER A 32 10.11 -16.21 -11.30
N ALA A 33 9.13 -16.87 -11.91
CA ALA A 33 8.29 -17.83 -11.20
C ALA A 33 9.12 -18.94 -10.53
N ASP A 34 10.18 -19.41 -11.18
CA ASP A 34 11.08 -20.42 -10.62
C ASP A 34 11.84 -19.90 -9.39
N ALA A 35 12.36 -18.67 -9.43
CA ALA A 35 13.01 -18.05 -8.28
C ALA A 35 12.04 -17.86 -7.10
N LEU A 36 10.79 -17.48 -7.38
CA LEU A 36 9.74 -17.32 -6.37
C LEU A 36 9.39 -18.66 -5.71
N VAL A 37 9.14 -19.71 -6.51
CA VAL A 37 8.84 -21.08 -6.03
C VAL A 37 9.99 -21.61 -5.18
N THR A 38 11.22 -21.58 -5.72
CA THR A 38 12.40 -22.15 -5.03
C THR A 38 12.71 -21.46 -3.71
N THR A 39 12.34 -20.18 -3.60
CA THR A 39 12.53 -19.40 -2.38
C THR A 39 11.35 -19.53 -1.40
N GLY A 40 10.30 -20.28 -1.75
CA GLY A 40 9.16 -20.58 -0.88
C GLY A 40 8.13 -19.44 -0.81
N PHE A 41 7.84 -18.83 -1.95
CA PHE A 41 6.61 -18.05 -2.13
C PHE A 41 5.43 -18.97 -2.40
N ASP A 42 4.28 -18.57 -1.90
CA ASP A 42 3.02 -19.27 -2.12
C ASP A 42 2.31 -18.68 -3.35
N LEU A 43 1.81 -19.55 -4.22
CA LEU A 43 0.98 -19.16 -5.37
C LEU A 43 -0.47 -19.02 -4.94
N ILE A 44 -1.08 -17.87 -5.24
CA ILE A 44 -2.50 -17.62 -5.07
C ILE A 44 -3.14 -17.35 -6.43
N GLY A 45 -4.13 -18.15 -6.79
CA GLY A 45 -4.79 -18.12 -8.10
C GLY A 45 -4.18 -19.12 -9.10
N GLU A 46 -4.58 -19.00 -10.36
CA GLU A 46 -4.18 -19.90 -11.45
C GLU A 46 -3.14 -19.22 -12.37
N ARG A 47 -2.08 -19.95 -12.74
CA ARG A 47 -0.94 -19.37 -13.48
C ARG A 47 -1.30 -18.82 -14.86
N ASP A 48 -2.33 -19.36 -15.49
CA ASP A 48 -2.77 -18.94 -16.83
C ASP A 48 -3.75 -17.75 -16.77
N ASP A 49 -4.14 -17.31 -15.57
CA ASP A 49 -5.00 -16.16 -15.33
C ASP A 49 -4.30 -15.16 -14.40
N PHE A 50 -5.06 -14.22 -13.83
CA PHE A 50 -4.60 -13.35 -12.77
C PHE A 50 -4.21 -14.16 -11.54
N HIS A 51 -2.95 -14.03 -11.13
CA HIS A 51 -2.42 -14.68 -9.94
C HIS A 51 -1.35 -13.83 -9.29
N PHE A 52 -0.96 -14.20 -8.09
CA PHE A 52 0.20 -13.61 -7.45
C PHE A 52 0.96 -14.60 -6.60
N TRP A 53 2.25 -14.30 -6.47
CA TRP A 53 3.13 -14.97 -5.52
C TRP A 53 3.23 -14.11 -4.28
N GLU A 54 3.02 -14.70 -3.11
CA GLU A 54 3.17 -13.98 -1.85
C GLU A 54 4.13 -14.64 -0.88
N ARG A 55 4.80 -13.80 -0.09
CA ARG A 55 5.60 -14.26 1.04
C ARG A 55 5.74 -13.17 2.08
N ALA A 56 5.78 -13.58 3.34
CA ALA A 56 5.99 -12.69 4.46
C ALA A 56 7.48 -12.57 4.87
N PHE A 57 7.91 -11.34 5.15
CA PHE A 57 9.27 -10.99 5.55
C PHE A 57 9.28 -10.17 6.83
N TRP A 58 10.25 -10.44 7.70
CA TRP A 58 10.47 -9.59 8.88
C TRP A 58 11.34 -8.39 8.49
N VAL A 59 10.79 -7.19 8.69
CA VAL A 59 11.45 -5.90 8.44
C VAL A 59 11.51 -5.06 9.72
N GLU A 60 12.48 -4.16 9.78
CA GLU A 60 12.57 -3.21 10.88
C GLU A 60 11.52 -2.09 10.73
N HIS A 61 10.93 -1.66 11.84
CA HIS A 61 9.93 -0.60 11.88
C HIS A 61 10.08 0.23 13.17
N GLY A 62 10.94 1.24 13.10
CA GLY A 62 11.32 2.00 14.29
C GLY A 62 12.12 1.12 15.26
N GLN A 63 11.61 0.91 16.47
CA GLN A 63 12.25 0.08 17.52
C GLN A 63 11.72 -1.36 17.59
N ARG A 64 10.88 -1.78 16.62
CA ARG A 64 10.29 -3.12 16.60
C ARG A 64 10.40 -3.73 15.21
N ARG A 65 10.16 -5.04 15.14
CA ARG A 65 10.05 -5.77 13.87
C ARG A 65 8.59 -6.03 13.53
N ILE A 66 8.27 -5.98 12.24
CA ILE A 66 6.94 -6.31 11.72
C ILE A 66 7.06 -7.31 10.58
N GLN A 67 6.05 -8.15 10.43
CA GLN A 67 5.95 -9.11 9.34
C GLN A 67 5.19 -8.48 8.16
N LEU A 68 5.92 -8.08 7.14
CA LEU A 68 5.42 -7.47 5.91
C LEU A 68 5.13 -8.57 4.89
N GLY A 69 3.91 -8.63 4.34
CA GLY A 69 3.62 -9.44 3.17
C GLY A 69 4.09 -8.73 1.91
N TYR A 70 4.84 -9.41 1.06
CA TYR A 70 5.19 -8.94 -0.28
C TYR A 70 4.48 -9.82 -1.31
N LYS A 71 3.93 -9.18 -2.34
CA LYS A 71 3.20 -9.79 -3.44
C LYS A 71 3.84 -9.39 -4.76
N ARG A 72 3.94 -10.33 -5.69
CA ARG A 72 4.26 -10.08 -7.11
C ARG A 72 3.08 -10.55 -7.95
N TYR A 73 2.45 -9.63 -8.66
CA TYR A 73 1.24 -9.86 -9.45
C TYR A 73 1.57 -10.21 -10.89
N PHE A 74 0.78 -11.12 -11.46
CA PHE A 74 0.90 -11.57 -12.83
C PHE A 74 -0.48 -11.71 -13.50
N GLN A 75 -0.53 -11.50 -14.81
CA GLN A 75 -1.62 -11.96 -15.67
C GLN A 75 -1.02 -12.94 -16.68
N ALA A 76 -1.34 -14.23 -16.56
CA ALA A 76 -0.61 -15.27 -17.27
C ALA A 76 0.91 -15.09 -17.03
N SER A 77 1.74 -15.00 -18.08
CA SER A 77 3.17 -14.75 -17.94
C SER A 77 3.58 -13.28 -17.79
N GLN A 78 2.62 -12.34 -17.87
CA GLN A 78 2.90 -10.91 -17.83
C GLN A 78 3.02 -10.42 -16.39
N ASP A 79 4.18 -9.86 -16.07
CA ASP A 79 4.46 -9.21 -14.78
C ASP A 79 3.70 -7.87 -14.67
N LEU A 80 2.83 -7.78 -13.67
CA LEU A 80 2.02 -6.59 -13.41
C LEU A 80 2.59 -5.70 -12.31
N GLY A 81 3.60 -6.15 -11.56
CA GLY A 81 4.26 -5.39 -10.51
C GLY A 81 4.00 -5.91 -9.09
N ASP A 82 4.18 -5.01 -8.12
CA ASP A 82 4.30 -5.39 -6.71
C ASP A 82 3.15 -4.89 -5.83
N GLY A 83 2.90 -5.65 -4.77
CA GLY A 83 2.01 -5.27 -3.68
C GLY A 83 2.64 -5.54 -2.32
N PHE A 84 2.14 -4.84 -1.32
CA PHE A 84 2.53 -5.04 0.07
C PHE A 84 1.32 -5.14 0.97
N ASP A 85 1.36 -6.10 1.89
CA ASP A 85 0.42 -6.21 3.00
C ASP A 85 1.12 -5.84 4.32
N PHE A 86 0.47 -4.96 5.08
CA PHE A 86 0.99 -4.49 6.36
C PHE A 86 0.22 -5.09 7.53
N PRO A 87 0.93 -5.57 8.57
CA PRO A 87 0.29 -5.99 9.79
C PRO A 87 -0.15 -4.76 10.58
N PRO A 88 -0.99 -4.94 11.62
CA PRO A 88 -1.38 -3.84 12.48
C PRO A 88 -0.19 -3.04 13.06
N GLY A 89 -0.37 -1.72 13.10
CA GLY A 89 0.52 -0.78 13.78
C GLY A 89 1.40 0.09 12.86
N VAL A 90 1.37 -0.10 11.54
CA VAL A 90 1.92 0.89 10.60
C VAL A 90 0.92 2.03 10.45
N ARG A 91 1.16 3.15 11.13
CA ARG A 91 0.23 4.28 11.16
C ARG A 91 0.25 5.05 9.84
N LEU A 92 -0.92 5.29 9.25
CA LEU A 92 -1.05 6.06 8.01
C LEU A 92 -0.44 7.45 8.13
N THR A 93 -0.67 8.15 9.25
CA THR A 93 -0.10 9.49 9.47
C THR A 93 1.42 9.51 9.55
N SER A 94 2.07 8.40 9.88
CA SER A 94 3.53 8.27 9.84
C SER A 94 4.02 8.09 8.40
N VAL A 95 3.34 7.26 7.60
CA VAL A 95 3.62 7.09 6.16
C VAL A 95 3.44 8.41 5.40
N ILE A 96 2.36 9.14 5.67
CA ILE A 96 2.12 10.45 5.07
C ILE A 96 3.30 11.40 5.33
N ARG A 97 3.74 11.48 6.59
CA ARG A 97 4.83 12.39 7.00
C ARG A 97 6.19 11.98 6.46
N ARG A 98 6.49 10.69 6.38
CA ARG A 98 7.83 10.19 6.04
C ARG A 98 8.02 9.84 4.56
N CYS A 99 6.95 9.43 3.88
CA CYS A 99 7.03 8.85 2.54
C CYS A 99 6.23 9.64 1.49
N LEU A 100 5.12 10.28 1.87
CA LEU A 100 4.22 10.92 0.91
C LEU A 100 4.40 12.42 0.78
N ALA A 101 5.24 13.05 1.63
CA ALA A 101 5.66 14.45 1.58
C ALA A 101 4.66 15.37 0.84
N ARG A 102 5.10 16.04 -0.23
CA ARG A 102 4.31 16.96 -1.08
C ARG A 102 3.62 16.30 -2.28
N ARG A 103 3.56 14.96 -2.32
CA ARG A 103 3.02 14.24 -3.47
C ARG A 103 1.51 14.49 -3.62
N PRO A 104 1.00 14.79 -4.83
CA PRO A 104 -0.44 14.90 -5.02
C PRO A 104 -1.13 13.60 -4.58
N LEU A 105 -2.20 13.74 -3.79
CA LEU A 105 -3.02 12.60 -3.42
C LEU A 105 -4.48 12.97 -3.30
N LYS A 106 -5.32 11.95 -3.47
CA LYS A 106 -6.76 11.98 -3.27
C LYS A 106 -7.13 10.96 -2.21
N ILE A 107 -8.14 11.28 -1.41
CA ILE A 107 -8.56 10.42 -0.30
C ILE A 107 -9.96 9.91 -0.59
N TYR A 108 -10.16 8.63 -0.30
CA TYR A 108 -11.42 7.94 -0.46
C TYR A 108 -11.77 7.23 0.83
N PHE A 109 -13.05 7.17 1.16
CA PHE A 109 -13.57 6.41 2.29
C PHE A 109 -14.71 5.50 1.87
N TRP A 110 -14.82 4.37 2.56
CA TRP A 110 -16.00 3.54 2.58
C TRP A 110 -16.90 4.01 3.73
N ASP A 111 -18.18 4.31 3.43
CA ASP A 111 -19.30 4.51 4.38
C ASP A 111 -18.92 5.29 5.66
N ASP A 112 -18.71 4.59 6.78
CA ASP A 112 -18.53 5.13 8.14
C ASP A 112 -17.11 5.65 8.45
N TRP A 113 -16.30 5.87 7.42
CA TRP A 113 -14.89 6.28 7.49
C TRP A 113 -13.97 5.29 8.20
N ARG A 114 -14.39 4.05 8.50
CA ARG A 114 -13.47 3.07 9.12
C ARG A 114 -12.50 2.50 8.11
N GLU A 115 -12.86 2.45 6.85
CA GLU A 115 -12.00 1.98 5.77
C GLU A 115 -11.84 3.06 4.71
N GLY A 116 -10.68 3.09 4.07
CA GLY A 116 -10.42 4.07 3.04
C GLY A 116 -9.15 3.79 2.27
N ALA A 117 -8.89 4.65 1.30
CA ALA A 117 -7.71 4.57 0.46
C ALA A 117 -7.15 5.97 0.18
N LEU A 118 -5.84 6.05 0.02
CA LEU A 118 -5.17 7.18 -0.63
C LEU A 118 -4.79 6.75 -2.04
N ILE A 119 -5.14 7.56 -3.04
CA ILE A 119 -4.53 7.47 -4.37
C ILE A 119 -3.44 8.53 -4.44
N VAL A 120 -2.19 8.15 -4.65
CA VAL A 120 -1.01 9.05 -4.70
C VAL A 120 -0.44 9.03 -6.11
N ASP A 121 -0.17 10.22 -6.67
CA ASP A 121 0.32 10.40 -8.04
C ASP A 121 -0.50 9.64 -9.10
N GLU A 122 -1.81 9.53 -8.88
CA GLU A 122 -2.79 8.82 -9.70
C GLU A 122 -2.65 7.29 -9.84
N ASP A 123 -1.49 6.72 -9.51
CA ASP A 123 -1.20 5.30 -9.78
C ASP A 123 -0.93 4.46 -8.50
N PHE A 124 -0.53 5.08 -7.39
CA PHE A 124 -0.31 4.34 -6.14
C PHE A 124 -1.57 4.30 -5.29
N VAL A 125 -1.90 3.13 -4.74
CA VAL A 125 -3.02 2.95 -3.82
C VAL A 125 -2.50 2.51 -2.46
N ILE A 126 -2.82 3.29 -1.42
CA ILE A 126 -2.60 2.91 -0.02
C ILE A 126 -3.96 2.68 0.63
N ARG A 127 -4.33 1.41 0.85
CA ARG A 127 -5.54 1.11 1.62
C ARG A 127 -5.22 1.15 3.11
N PHE A 128 -6.17 1.65 3.88
CA PHE A 128 -6.04 1.77 5.32
C PHE A 128 -7.37 1.48 6.00
N ASN A 129 -7.30 1.09 7.27
CA ASN A 129 -8.51 0.92 8.08
C ASN A 129 -8.33 1.35 9.53
N LEU A 130 -9.45 1.37 10.23
CA LEU A 130 -9.59 1.70 11.63
C LEU A 130 -10.21 0.51 12.37
N LYS A 131 -9.36 -0.28 13.04
CA LYS A 131 -9.80 -1.45 13.80
C LYS A 131 -10.82 -1.09 14.89
N CYS A 132 -10.65 0.04 15.58
CA CYS A 132 -11.60 0.55 16.57
C CYS A 132 -11.60 2.09 16.62
N LEU A 133 -12.70 2.70 17.10
CA LEU A 133 -12.92 4.16 17.07
C LEU A 133 -11.85 5.00 17.80
N ARG A 134 -11.15 4.42 18.78
CA ARG A 134 -10.06 5.07 19.53
C ARG A 134 -8.68 4.89 18.90
N ALA A 135 -8.54 4.04 17.88
CA ALA A 135 -7.26 3.78 17.24
C ALA A 135 -6.90 4.89 16.23
N ALA A 136 -5.68 4.80 15.68
CA ALA A 136 -5.29 5.55 14.50
C ALA A 136 -5.55 4.71 13.24
N TYR A 137 -5.73 5.35 12.08
CA TYR A 137 -5.73 4.65 10.80
C TYR A 137 -4.40 3.93 10.57
N GLN A 138 -4.50 2.68 10.16
CA GLN A 138 -3.37 1.80 9.90
C GLN A 138 -3.34 1.43 8.43
N VAL A 139 -2.15 1.50 7.83
CA VAL A 139 -1.93 1.01 6.48
C VAL A 139 -2.19 -0.49 6.46
N ARG A 140 -2.89 -0.94 5.42
CA ARG A 140 -3.23 -2.35 5.18
C ARG A 140 -2.57 -2.85 3.93
N THR A 141 -2.71 -2.12 2.83
CA THR A 141 -2.04 -2.47 1.58
C THR A 141 -1.38 -1.27 0.94
N LEU A 142 -0.35 -1.53 0.13
CA LEU A 142 0.26 -0.57 -0.77
C LEU A 142 0.48 -1.26 -2.12
N GLU A 143 -0.10 -0.68 -3.16
CA GLU A 143 -0.09 -1.22 -4.52
C GLU A 143 0.23 -0.08 -5.50
N CYS A 144 0.74 -0.43 -6.68
CA CYS A 144 0.98 0.52 -7.76
C CYS A 144 0.36 -0.02 -9.04
N ASP A 145 -0.55 0.75 -9.62
CA ASP A 145 -1.06 0.49 -10.95
C ASP A 145 0.03 0.73 -12.00
N ARG A 146 -0.12 0.07 -13.14
CA ARG A 146 0.75 0.14 -14.31
C ARG A 146 -0.07 0.44 -15.56
N PRO A 147 -0.42 1.72 -15.80
CA PRO A 147 -1.28 2.11 -16.92
C PRO A 147 -0.78 1.66 -18.31
N SER A 148 0.53 1.40 -18.45
CA SER A 148 1.14 0.84 -19.66
C SER A 148 0.54 -0.50 -20.09
N PHE A 149 -0.12 -1.23 -19.18
CA PHE A 149 -0.84 -2.48 -19.47
C PHE A 149 -2.32 -2.27 -19.80
N GLY A 150 -2.75 -1.04 -20.08
CA GLY A 150 -4.13 -0.74 -20.47
C GLY A 150 -5.10 -0.81 -19.29
N VAL A 151 -6.32 -1.30 -19.52
CA VAL A 151 -7.39 -1.34 -18.51
C VAL A 151 -7.03 -2.25 -17.33
N THR A 152 -6.40 -3.40 -17.60
CA THR A 152 -5.87 -4.32 -16.57
C THR A 152 -4.70 -3.70 -15.79
N GLY A 153 -4.09 -2.64 -16.33
CA GLY A 153 -3.06 -1.86 -15.64
C GLY A 153 -3.59 -0.94 -14.55
N ARG A 154 -4.90 -0.70 -14.43
CA ARG A 154 -5.49 0.26 -13.47
C ARG A 154 -6.42 -0.40 -12.43
N ILE A 155 -6.18 -1.66 -12.10
CA ILE A 155 -7.07 -2.46 -11.24
C ILE A 155 -7.25 -1.81 -9.85
N SER A 156 -6.16 -1.38 -9.22
CA SER A 156 -6.20 -0.91 -7.83
C SER A 156 -6.96 0.41 -7.72
N THR A 157 -6.64 1.37 -8.59
CA THR A 157 -7.25 2.71 -8.56
C THR A 157 -8.69 2.67 -9.07
N ASN A 158 -9.01 1.85 -10.07
CA ASN A 158 -10.40 1.65 -10.52
C ASN A 158 -11.24 0.99 -9.43
N GLY A 159 -10.70 -0.01 -8.73
CA GLY A 159 -11.38 -0.64 -7.60
C GLY A 159 -11.72 0.36 -6.49
N VAL A 160 -10.79 1.24 -6.13
CA VAL A 160 -11.05 2.33 -5.17
C VAL A 160 -12.15 3.27 -5.68
N ARG A 161 -12.04 3.78 -6.92
CA ARG A 161 -13.01 4.73 -7.49
C ARG A 161 -14.41 4.12 -7.64
N ALA A 162 -14.51 2.81 -7.85
CA ALA A 162 -15.78 2.10 -8.00
C ALA A 162 -16.47 1.80 -6.65
N THR A 163 -15.71 1.67 -5.56
CA THR A 163 -16.23 1.16 -4.28
C THR A 163 -16.23 2.18 -3.15
N MET A 164 -15.51 3.29 -3.30
CA MET A 164 -15.33 4.29 -2.25
C MET A 164 -15.65 5.70 -2.74
N GLN A 165 -16.01 6.57 -1.80
CA GLN A 165 -16.37 7.95 -2.10
C GLN A 165 -15.18 8.89 -1.90
N PRO A 166 -14.87 9.78 -2.86
CA PRO A 166 -13.84 10.78 -2.68
C PRO A 166 -14.19 11.73 -1.53
N CYS A 167 -13.19 12.10 -0.74
CA CYS A 167 -13.35 12.98 0.42
C CYS A 167 -12.25 14.03 0.44
N ASP A 168 -12.63 15.29 0.24
CA ASP A 168 -11.74 16.42 0.48
C ASP A 168 -11.69 16.73 1.98
N LEU A 169 -10.81 15.99 2.68
CA LEU A 169 -10.55 16.15 4.11
C LEU A 169 -10.09 17.56 4.50
N VAL A 170 -9.52 18.34 3.57
CA VAL A 170 -8.96 19.66 3.86
C VAL A 170 -10.07 20.72 3.75
N ALA A 171 -10.85 20.68 2.68
CA ALA A 171 -11.91 21.65 2.40
C ALA A 171 -13.20 21.40 3.17
N LEU A 172 -13.55 20.13 3.46
CA LEU A 172 -14.82 19.81 4.09
C LEU A 172 -14.83 20.05 5.61
N PRO A 173 -15.96 20.49 6.18
CA PRO A 173 -16.12 20.53 7.63
C PRO A 173 -16.05 19.11 8.20
N VAL A 174 -15.47 18.98 9.39
CA VAL A 174 -15.36 17.67 10.05
C VAL A 174 -16.75 17.20 10.51
N PRO A 175 -17.24 16.03 10.07
CA PRO A 175 -18.52 15.50 10.53
C PRO A 175 -18.54 15.29 12.05
N ARG A 176 -19.68 15.52 12.69
CA ARG A 176 -19.82 15.36 14.16
C ARG A 176 -19.49 13.95 14.60
N GLN A 177 -19.99 12.95 13.87
CA GLN A 177 -19.77 11.53 14.13
C GLN A 177 -18.39 11.01 13.68
N ALA A 178 -17.53 11.85 13.08
CA ALA A 178 -16.24 11.39 12.57
C ALA A 178 -15.32 10.91 13.71
N PRO A 179 -14.61 9.77 13.53
CA PRO A 179 -13.71 9.24 14.55
C PRO A 179 -12.52 10.18 14.80
N ALA A 180 -11.88 10.06 15.97
CA ALA A 180 -10.69 10.87 16.28
C ALA A 180 -9.56 10.69 15.24
N ALA A 181 -9.44 9.47 14.68
CA ALA A 181 -8.51 9.15 13.60
C ALA A 181 -8.69 10.05 12.37
N TYR A 182 -9.94 10.38 12.01
CA TYR A 182 -10.28 11.29 10.90
C TYR A 182 -9.66 12.68 11.13
N ARG A 183 -9.83 13.23 12.33
CA ARG A 183 -9.26 14.54 12.70
C ARG A 183 -7.73 14.51 12.68
N HIS A 184 -7.12 13.42 13.14
CA HIS A 184 -5.66 13.25 13.10
C HIS A 184 -5.13 13.12 11.68
N LEU A 185 -5.84 12.41 10.79
CA LEU A 185 -5.50 12.32 9.38
C LEU A 185 -5.58 13.70 8.71
N ARG A 186 -6.68 14.43 8.92
CA ARG A 186 -6.84 15.82 8.45
C ARG A 186 -5.67 16.70 8.88
N ARG A 187 -5.31 16.68 10.17
CA ARG A 187 -4.16 17.44 10.69
C ARG A 187 -2.84 17.02 10.05
N ALA A 188 -2.63 15.72 9.83
CA ALA A 188 -1.42 15.22 9.18
C ALA A 188 -1.32 15.73 7.74
N LEU A 189 -2.43 15.81 7.02
CA LEU A 189 -2.51 16.32 5.64
C LEU A 189 -2.28 17.82 5.57
N LEU A 190 -2.92 18.59 6.46
CA LEU A 190 -2.73 20.05 6.55
C LEU A 190 -1.28 20.42 6.83
N ARG A 191 -0.55 19.59 7.59
CA ARG A 191 0.87 19.77 7.90
C ARG A 191 1.82 19.32 6.79
N ARG A 192 1.31 18.83 5.66
CA ARG A 192 2.12 18.54 4.46
C ARG A 192 2.49 19.80 3.67
N SER A 193 2.33 20.98 4.28
CA SER A 193 2.34 22.32 3.68
C SER A 193 3.39 22.55 2.57
N PRO A 194 3.03 23.38 1.57
CA PRO A 194 3.64 23.51 0.25
C PRO A 194 5.15 23.76 0.21
#